data_AF-A0A536DWY6-F1
#
_entry.id   AF-A0A536DWY6-F1
#
_cell.length_a   1.000
_cell.length_b   1.000
_cell.length_c   1.000
_cell.angle_alpha   90.00
_cell.angle_beta   90.00
_cell.angle_gamma   90.00
#
_symmetry.space_group_name_H-M   'P 1'
#
loop_
_entity.id
_entity.type
_entity.pdbx_description
1 polymer ?
#
loop_
_entity_poly.entity_id
_entity_poly.type
_entity_poly.pdbx_seq_one_letter_code
_entity_poly.pdbx_strand_id
1 'polypeptide(L)'
;MPPEEGDFLCGDWIWDAAPRELRNYPRKGKKHAEEPQAVERLKPVRSVTWHRWSQAPMQTATGQVLPPNHSRVVAAYEGGGDLTINEYDRGCAEKLAHAIAEAYGLQVIEEGAPGGRRSGNLPTKDQMGRLVNEAGREQIILDEVGGEITVTKRGRFWGKKRRTLRTNEVRRLELGYGVAGPVETFTVWGIVGPEEEKIPLASYSGYEGWADPEEWREFTRHLGRSLGVEARF
;
A
#
# COMPACT_ATOMS: atom_id res chain seq x y z
N MET A 1 15.85 -28.91 -20.50
CA MET A 1 16.79 -27.82 -20.81
C MET A 1 17.01 -27.06 -19.51
N PRO A 2 18.24 -26.75 -19.11
CA PRO A 2 18.45 -25.95 -17.90
C PRO A 2 17.81 -24.58 -18.08
N PRO A 3 17.24 -24.01 -17.01
CA PRO A 3 16.55 -22.73 -17.09
C PRO A 3 17.49 -21.57 -17.39
N GLU A 4 16.99 -20.59 -18.14
CA GLU A 4 17.68 -19.34 -18.43
C GLU A 4 17.50 -18.33 -17.29
N GLU A 5 18.37 -17.32 -17.22
CA GLU A 5 18.34 -16.33 -16.13
C GLU A 5 17.02 -15.54 -16.05
N GLY A 6 16.30 -15.41 -17.16
CA GLY A 6 14.96 -14.81 -17.22
C GLY A 6 13.82 -15.71 -16.72
N ASP A 7 14.04 -17.02 -16.58
CA ASP A 7 13.04 -17.99 -16.13
C ASP A 7 12.91 -18.02 -14.59
N PHE A 8 13.92 -17.50 -13.89
CA PHE A 8 13.95 -17.43 -12.44
C PHE A 8 13.04 -16.31 -11.92
N LEU A 9 12.11 -16.68 -11.04
CA LEU A 9 11.17 -15.75 -10.44
C LEU A 9 11.86 -14.90 -9.36
N CYS A 10 12.47 -15.57 -8.36
CA CYS A 10 13.39 -15.02 -7.37
C CYS A 10 14.35 -16.07 -6.85
N GLY A 11 15.58 -15.62 -6.59
CA GLY A 11 16.65 -16.47 -6.11
C GLY A 11 16.82 -17.65 -7.05
N ASP A 12 16.55 -18.83 -6.51
CA ASP A 12 16.80 -20.10 -7.17
C ASP A 12 15.50 -20.79 -7.64
N TRP A 13 14.34 -20.10 -7.58
CA TRP A 13 13.03 -20.71 -7.86
C TRP A 13 12.46 -20.36 -9.24
N ILE A 14 11.80 -21.35 -9.85
CA ILE A 14 11.14 -21.27 -11.15
C ILE A 14 9.74 -21.82 -11.05
N TRP A 15 8.81 -21.17 -11.75
CA TRP A 15 7.49 -21.72 -12.01
C TRP A 15 7.47 -22.42 -13.37
N ASP A 16 7.22 -23.73 -13.37
CA ASP A 16 6.94 -24.49 -14.58
C ASP A 16 5.41 -24.62 -14.72
N ALA A 17 4.83 -23.83 -15.62
CA ALA A 17 3.39 -23.73 -15.81
C ALA A 17 2.75 -25.01 -16.36
N ALA A 18 3.50 -25.80 -17.15
CA ALA A 18 2.96 -27.00 -17.79
C ALA A 18 2.63 -28.13 -16.78
N PRO A 19 3.56 -28.55 -15.90
CA PRO A 19 3.27 -29.48 -14.81
C PRO A 19 2.68 -28.78 -13.58
N ARG A 20 2.70 -27.44 -13.52
CA ARG A 20 2.27 -26.59 -12.41
C ARG A 20 3.13 -26.79 -11.16
N GLU A 21 4.44 -26.73 -11.38
CA GLU A 21 5.45 -27.02 -10.37
C GLU A 21 6.28 -25.80 -10.03
N LEU A 22 6.51 -25.61 -8.75
CA LEU A 22 7.54 -24.72 -8.24
C LEU A 22 8.83 -25.52 -8.05
N ARG A 23 9.90 -25.13 -8.74
CA ARG A 23 11.17 -25.86 -8.78
C ARG A 23 12.32 -25.01 -8.28
N ASN A 24 13.12 -25.55 -7.36
CA ASN A 24 14.31 -24.88 -6.82
C ASN A 24 15.58 -25.43 -7.48
N TYR A 25 16.32 -24.56 -8.15
CA TYR A 25 17.63 -24.83 -8.76
C TYR A 25 18.71 -24.05 -8.02
N PRO A 26 19.24 -24.56 -6.90
CA PRO A 26 20.11 -23.77 -6.03
C PRO A 26 21.42 -23.36 -6.71
N ARG A 27 21.95 -22.19 -6.32
CA ARG A 27 23.27 -21.73 -6.80
C ARG A 27 24.39 -22.70 -6.41
N LYS A 28 25.16 -23.13 -7.42
CA LYS A 28 26.45 -23.84 -7.31
C LYS A 28 27.56 -22.93 -7.83
N GLY A 29 28.03 -22.01 -6.99
CA GLY A 29 29.00 -20.98 -7.39
C GLY A 29 28.38 -19.96 -8.34
N LYS A 30 28.93 -19.81 -9.55
CA LYS A 30 28.45 -18.84 -10.55
C LYS A 30 27.23 -19.30 -11.36
N LYS A 31 26.85 -20.58 -11.28
CA LYS A 31 25.74 -21.16 -12.05
C LYS A 31 24.71 -21.80 -11.11
N HIS A 32 23.46 -21.93 -11.54
CA HIS A 32 22.47 -22.76 -10.86
C HIS A 32 22.73 -24.25 -11.14
N ALA A 33 22.22 -25.12 -10.28
CA ALA A 33 22.23 -26.56 -10.53
C ALA A 33 21.50 -26.90 -11.85
N GLU A 34 21.91 -27.99 -12.51
CA GLU A 34 21.25 -28.45 -13.75
C GLU A 34 19.90 -29.13 -13.48
N GLU A 35 19.73 -29.69 -12.28
CA GLU A 35 18.51 -30.36 -11.83
C GLU A 35 17.94 -29.66 -10.59
N PRO A 36 16.60 -29.64 -10.45
CA PRO A 36 15.97 -29.04 -9.29
C PRO A 36 16.21 -29.92 -8.06
N GLN A 37 16.60 -29.31 -6.94
CA GLN A 37 16.74 -30.02 -5.66
C GLN A 37 15.42 -30.17 -4.91
N ALA A 38 14.48 -29.26 -5.16
CA ALA A 38 13.13 -29.34 -4.62
C ALA A 38 12.13 -29.07 -5.74
N VAL A 39 11.07 -29.88 -5.77
CA VAL A 39 9.95 -29.73 -6.70
C VAL A 39 8.67 -29.84 -5.90
N GLU A 40 7.85 -28.79 -5.95
CA GLU A 40 6.54 -28.77 -5.34
C GLU A 40 5.48 -28.61 -6.43
N ARG A 41 4.63 -29.62 -6.58
CA ARG A 41 3.52 -29.57 -7.53
C ARG A 41 2.27 -29.04 -6.85
N LEU A 42 1.72 -27.96 -7.38
CA LEU A 42 0.52 -27.36 -6.82
C LEU A 42 -0.71 -28.23 -7.11
N LYS A 43 -1.57 -28.35 -6.10
CA LYS A 43 -2.94 -28.89 -6.23
C LYS A 43 -3.82 -27.88 -6.97
N PRO A 44 -5.04 -28.26 -7.42
CA PRO A 44 -6.00 -27.30 -7.96
C PRO A 44 -6.17 -26.07 -7.05
N VAL A 45 -5.87 -24.89 -7.62
CA VAL A 45 -5.88 -23.60 -6.93
C VAL A 45 -7.21 -22.91 -7.21
N ARG A 46 -7.85 -22.38 -6.17
CA ARG A 46 -9.09 -21.59 -6.27
C ARG A 46 -8.86 -20.09 -6.32
N SER A 47 -7.77 -19.62 -5.71
CA SER A 47 -7.42 -18.20 -5.65
C SER A 47 -5.94 -18.02 -5.41
N VAL A 48 -5.38 -16.94 -5.97
CA VAL A 48 -4.02 -16.50 -5.70
C VAL A 48 -4.09 -15.08 -5.14
N THR A 49 -3.60 -14.92 -3.91
CA THR A 49 -3.53 -13.62 -3.23
C THR A 49 -2.09 -13.19 -3.10
N TRP A 50 -1.77 -11.97 -3.53
CA TRP A 50 -0.50 -11.32 -3.30
C TRP A 50 -0.68 -10.24 -2.23
N HIS A 51 -0.19 -10.54 -1.04
CA HIS A 51 -0.08 -9.59 0.06
C HIS A 51 1.20 -8.78 -0.09
N ARG A 52 1.09 -7.45 -0.02
CA ARG A 52 2.24 -6.54 0.08
C ARG A 52 2.05 -5.56 1.22
N TRP A 53 3.08 -5.44 2.04
CA TRP A 53 3.07 -4.49 3.14
C TRP A 53 4.49 -4.06 3.50
N SER A 54 4.56 -3.09 4.37
CA SER A 54 5.80 -2.75 5.05
C SER A 54 5.61 -2.82 6.56
N GLN A 55 6.71 -2.96 7.29
CA GLN A 55 6.72 -2.88 8.75
C GLN A 55 8.02 -2.24 9.23
N ALA A 56 8.08 -1.95 10.53
CA ALA A 56 9.31 -1.51 11.17
C ALA A 56 10.42 -2.55 10.92
N PRO A 57 11.66 -2.14 10.65
CA PRO A 57 12.78 -3.08 10.58
C PRO A 57 12.82 -3.94 11.84
N MET A 58 12.85 -5.26 11.65
CA MET A 58 12.92 -6.23 12.75
C MET A 58 14.24 -6.96 12.69
N GLN A 59 14.83 -7.24 13.86
CA GLN A 59 15.99 -8.10 13.97
C GLN A 59 15.53 -9.51 14.34
N THR A 60 15.97 -10.51 13.57
CA THR A 60 15.75 -11.92 13.89
C THR A 60 16.57 -12.35 15.10
N ALA A 61 16.24 -13.52 15.66
CA ALA A 61 16.99 -14.11 16.79
C ALA A 61 18.48 -14.35 16.48
N THR A 62 18.86 -14.47 15.20
CA THR A 62 20.26 -14.63 14.76
C THR A 62 20.97 -13.30 14.52
N GLY A 63 20.32 -12.17 14.79
CA GLY A 63 20.89 -10.83 14.61
C GLY A 63 20.75 -10.27 13.19
N GLN A 64 20.19 -11.02 12.24
CA GLN A 64 19.94 -10.54 10.88
C GLN A 64 18.76 -9.55 10.88
N VAL A 65 18.97 -8.37 10.30
CA VAL A 65 17.91 -7.37 10.09
C VAL A 65 17.08 -7.79 8.88
N LEU A 66 15.77 -7.93 9.08
CA LEU A 66 14.82 -8.16 7.99
C LEU A 66 14.56 -6.85 7.25
N PRO A 67 14.53 -6.87 5.91
CA PRO A 67 14.17 -5.70 5.14
C PRO A 67 12.74 -5.27 5.48
N PRO A 68 12.43 -3.97 5.42
CA PRO A 68 11.14 -3.45 5.87
C PRO A 68 9.99 -3.71 4.89
N ASN A 69 10.31 -4.17 3.67
CA ASN A 69 9.33 -4.51 2.64
C ASN A 69 9.06 -6.01 2.70
N HIS A 70 7.79 -6.35 2.75
CA HIS A 70 7.34 -7.73 2.82
C HIS A 70 6.31 -8.01 1.73
N SER A 71 6.42 -9.20 1.17
CA SER A 71 5.44 -9.77 0.28
C SER A 71 5.16 -11.20 0.68
N ARG A 72 3.92 -11.62 0.42
CA ARG A 72 3.50 -13.00 0.58
C ARG A 72 2.57 -13.37 -0.54
N VAL A 73 2.87 -14.46 -1.22
CA VAL A 73 1.98 -15.10 -2.18
C VAL A 73 1.28 -16.25 -1.49
N VAL A 74 -0.05 -16.26 -1.55
CA VAL A 74 -0.90 -17.32 -0.99
C VAL A 74 -1.70 -17.94 -2.13
N ALA A 75 -1.43 -19.20 -2.44
CA ALA A 75 -2.24 -19.98 -3.37
C ALA A 75 -3.16 -20.90 -2.56
N ALA A 76 -4.45 -20.54 -2.47
CA ALA A 76 -5.44 -21.33 -1.76
C ALA A 76 -5.94 -22.47 -2.64
N TYR A 77 -6.05 -23.67 -2.07
CA TYR A 77 -6.48 -24.86 -2.81
C TYR A 77 -8.00 -25.05 -2.75
N GLU A 78 -8.58 -25.65 -3.80
CA GLU A 78 -10.01 -25.98 -3.85
C GLU A 78 -10.45 -26.92 -2.70
N GLY A 79 -9.59 -27.88 -2.34
CA GLY A 79 -9.82 -28.86 -1.28
C GLY A 79 -9.46 -28.39 0.14
N GLY A 80 -9.14 -27.10 0.31
CA GLY A 80 -8.68 -26.54 1.58
C GLY A 80 -7.16 -26.58 1.78
N GLY A 81 -6.69 -25.72 2.68
CA GLY A 81 -5.26 -25.41 2.85
C GLY A 81 -4.73 -24.46 1.77
N ASP A 82 -3.46 -24.09 1.91
CA ASP A 82 -2.79 -23.12 1.06
C ASP A 82 -1.29 -23.40 0.96
N LEU A 83 -0.69 -22.93 -0.13
CA LEU A 83 0.75 -22.69 -0.22
C LEU A 83 1.02 -21.23 0.08
N THR A 84 1.89 -20.99 1.07
CA THR A 84 2.35 -19.66 1.46
C THR A 84 3.83 -19.49 1.15
N ILE A 85 4.16 -18.48 0.35
CA ILE A 85 5.54 -18.12 0.00
C ILE A 85 5.81 -16.69 0.49
N ASN A 86 6.77 -16.53 1.40
CA ASN A 86 7.19 -15.21 1.89
C ASN A 86 8.39 -14.73 1.07
N GLU A 87 8.32 -13.51 0.57
CA GLU A 87 9.36 -12.89 -0.26
C GLU A 87 9.58 -11.44 0.17
N TYR A 88 10.83 -10.99 0.14
CA TYR A 88 11.19 -9.61 0.47
C TYR A 88 11.32 -8.74 -0.79
N ASP A 89 11.58 -9.35 -1.95
CA ASP A 89 11.52 -8.71 -3.26
C ASP A 89 10.08 -8.70 -3.83
N ARG A 90 9.48 -7.52 -3.85
CA ARG A 90 8.10 -7.34 -4.37
C ARG A 90 7.96 -7.72 -5.83
N GLY A 91 8.95 -7.39 -6.67
CA GLY A 91 8.91 -7.68 -8.09
C GLY A 91 8.96 -9.19 -8.35
N CYS A 92 9.67 -9.96 -7.52
CA CYS A 92 9.52 -11.40 -7.58
C CYS A 92 8.14 -11.87 -7.16
N ALA A 93 7.67 -11.43 -5.99
CA ALA A 93 6.39 -11.90 -5.46
C ALA A 93 5.25 -11.66 -6.44
N GLU A 94 5.26 -10.51 -7.12
CA GLU A 94 4.36 -10.17 -8.22
C GLU A 94 4.44 -11.21 -9.36
N LYS A 95 5.63 -11.41 -9.94
CA LYS A 95 5.83 -12.39 -11.03
C LYS A 95 5.37 -13.79 -10.65
N LEU A 96 5.68 -14.23 -9.44
CA LEU A 96 5.28 -15.53 -8.92
C LEU A 96 3.76 -15.63 -8.79
N ALA A 97 3.10 -14.63 -8.21
CA ALA A 97 1.64 -14.63 -8.08
C ALA A 97 0.96 -14.69 -9.45
N HIS A 98 1.44 -13.89 -10.41
CA HIS A 98 0.92 -13.88 -11.78
C HIS A 98 1.17 -15.21 -12.50
N ALA A 99 2.36 -15.78 -12.40
CA ALA A 99 2.69 -17.05 -13.05
C ALA A 99 1.82 -18.21 -12.53
N ILE A 100 1.58 -18.28 -11.22
CA ILE A 100 0.65 -19.24 -10.64
C ILE A 100 -0.77 -18.97 -11.12
N ALA A 101 -1.25 -17.73 -11.02
CA ALA A 101 -2.63 -17.38 -11.38
C ALA A 101 -2.92 -17.69 -12.86
N GLU A 102 -2.00 -17.37 -13.77
CA GLU A 102 -2.10 -17.66 -15.20
C GLU A 102 -2.25 -19.16 -15.48
N ALA A 103 -1.47 -20.01 -14.81
CA ALA A 103 -1.53 -21.47 -14.98
C ALA A 103 -2.89 -22.10 -14.59
N TYR A 104 -3.70 -21.37 -13.83
CA TYR A 104 -5.05 -21.76 -13.42
C TYR A 104 -6.15 -20.87 -14.05
N GLY A 105 -5.80 -19.92 -14.92
CA GLY A 105 -6.78 -18.98 -15.51
C GLY A 105 -7.43 -18.04 -14.49
N LEU A 106 -6.72 -17.72 -13.42
CA LEU A 106 -7.18 -16.86 -12.32
C LEU A 106 -6.61 -15.45 -12.45
N GLN A 107 -7.24 -14.51 -11.74
CA GLN A 107 -6.66 -13.20 -11.48
C GLN A 107 -5.94 -13.19 -10.13
N VAL A 108 -4.89 -12.38 -10.02
CA VAL A 108 -4.22 -12.14 -8.73
C VAL A 108 -5.08 -11.17 -7.92
N ILE A 109 -5.35 -11.53 -6.67
CA ILE A 109 -5.98 -10.65 -5.69
C ILE A 109 -4.86 -9.90 -4.94
N GLU A 110 -4.79 -8.58 -5.10
CA GLU A 110 -3.85 -7.75 -4.35
C GLU A 110 -4.40 -7.37 -2.97
N GLU A 111 -3.65 -7.66 -1.92
CA GLU A 111 -3.99 -7.29 -0.55
C GLU A 111 -2.84 -6.60 0.20
N GLY A 112 -3.18 -5.98 1.33
CA GLY A 112 -2.23 -5.39 2.27
C GLY A 112 -1.55 -6.43 3.17
N ALA A 113 -1.26 -6.03 4.41
CA ALA A 113 -0.65 -6.91 5.40
C ALA A 113 -1.43 -8.23 5.60
N PRO A 114 -0.79 -9.35 5.97
CA PRO A 114 -1.48 -10.59 6.30
C PRO A 114 -2.45 -10.35 7.47
N GLY A 115 -3.72 -10.70 7.26
CA GLY A 115 -4.82 -10.27 8.13
C GLY A 115 -5.63 -9.09 7.58
N GLY A 116 -5.28 -8.61 6.38
CA GLY A 116 -5.99 -7.58 5.64
C GLY A 116 -5.55 -6.16 6.00
N ARG A 117 -5.97 -5.20 5.17
CA ARG A 117 -5.91 -3.77 5.50
C ARG A 117 -6.81 -3.50 6.71
N ARG A 118 -6.40 -2.61 7.61
CA ARG A 118 -7.12 -2.31 8.85
C ARG A 118 -7.94 -1.03 8.71
N SER A 119 -9.21 -1.13 9.07
CA SER A 119 -10.13 -0.01 9.21
C SER A 119 -9.73 0.93 10.35
N GLY A 120 -10.13 2.20 10.27
CA GLY A 120 -10.02 3.14 11.40
C GLY A 120 -8.74 3.98 11.41
N ASN A 121 -8.01 4.02 10.28
CA ASN A 121 -6.89 4.92 10.05
C ASN A 121 -7.32 6.29 9.50
N LEU A 122 -8.64 6.55 9.44
CA LEU A 122 -9.20 7.80 8.96
C LEU A 122 -9.04 8.93 9.99
N PRO A 123 -8.84 10.19 9.54
CA PRO A 123 -8.87 11.35 10.42
C PRO A 123 -10.22 11.46 11.13
N THR A 124 -10.17 11.69 12.44
CA THR A 124 -11.36 11.90 13.25
C THR A 124 -11.64 13.39 13.42
N LYS A 125 -12.92 13.73 13.46
CA LYS A 125 -13.36 15.08 13.81
C LYS A 125 -13.21 15.30 15.30
N ASP A 126 -12.85 16.51 15.70
CA ASP A 126 -12.82 16.91 17.11
C ASP A 126 -14.26 17.03 17.68
N GLN A 127 -14.36 17.37 18.97
CA GLN A 127 -15.66 17.53 19.66
C GLN A 127 -16.55 18.63 19.05
N MET A 128 -15.97 19.55 18.28
CA MET A 128 -16.68 20.62 17.58
C MET A 128 -16.98 20.25 16.12
N GLY A 129 -16.70 19.00 15.70
CA GLY A 129 -16.93 18.54 14.34
C GLY A 129 -15.87 19.00 13.34
N ARG A 130 -14.72 19.49 13.79
CA ARG A 130 -13.66 20.03 12.94
C ARG A 130 -12.65 18.94 12.60
N LEU A 131 -12.20 18.92 11.34
CA LEU A 131 -11.07 18.10 10.92
C LEU A 131 -9.77 18.85 11.20
N VAL A 132 -8.90 18.25 12.01
CA VAL A 132 -7.58 18.80 12.33
C VAL A 132 -6.51 17.93 11.69
N ASN A 133 -5.73 18.53 10.80
CA ASN A 133 -4.60 17.88 10.16
C ASN A 133 -3.29 18.56 10.59
N GLU A 134 -2.40 17.81 11.23
CA GLU A 134 -1.10 18.29 11.67
C GLU A 134 0.01 17.57 10.90
N ALA A 135 0.77 18.33 10.12
CA ALA A 135 1.89 17.82 9.35
C ALA A 135 3.13 18.68 9.60
N GLY A 136 4.07 18.15 10.39
CA GLY A 136 5.32 18.81 10.71
C GLY A 136 5.14 20.16 11.44
N ARG A 137 5.20 21.27 10.70
CA ARG A 137 5.04 22.64 11.25
C ARG A 137 3.74 23.32 10.83
N GLU A 138 2.91 22.63 10.07
CA GLU A 138 1.64 23.14 9.57
C GLU A 138 0.50 22.42 10.28
N GLN A 139 -0.49 23.19 10.68
CA GLN A 139 -1.77 22.73 11.20
C GLN A 139 -2.86 23.32 10.31
N ILE A 140 -3.71 22.45 9.79
CA ILE A 140 -4.88 22.79 9.01
C ILE A 140 -6.09 22.41 9.84
N ILE A 141 -7.01 23.35 10.05
CA ILE A 141 -8.29 23.10 10.70
C ILE A 141 -9.38 23.40 9.68
N LEU A 142 -10.14 22.38 9.31
CA LEU A 142 -11.35 22.52 8.51
C LEU A 142 -12.55 22.50 9.44
N ASP A 143 -13.24 23.65 9.53
CA ASP A 143 -14.49 23.84 10.25
C ASP A 143 -15.64 23.96 9.24
N GLU A 144 -16.29 22.84 8.97
CA GLU A 144 -17.39 22.77 7.99
C GLU A 144 -18.63 23.55 8.47
N VAL A 145 -18.85 23.61 9.79
CA VAL A 145 -19.99 24.30 10.40
C VAL A 145 -19.76 25.81 10.37
N GLY A 146 -18.55 26.26 10.74
CA GLY A 146 -18.13 27.65 10.66
C GLY A 146 -17.86 28.14 9.23
N GLY A 147 -17.73 27.23 8.26
CA GLY A 147 -17.45 27.54 6.87
C GLY A 147 -16.03 28.08 6.66
N GLU A 148 -15.06 27.63 7.46
CA GLU A 148 -13.69 28.17 7.48
C GLU A 148 -12.63 27.07 7.42
N ILE A 149 -11.53 27.37 6.72
CA ILE A 149 -10.28 26.60 6.73
C ILE A 149 -9.20 27.49 7.32
N THR A 150 -8.70 27.15 8.50
CA THR A 150 -7.58 27.83 9.12
C THR A 150 -6.29 27.08 8.82
N VAL A 151 -5.31 27.77 8.22
CA VAL A 151 -3.95 27.25 8.01
C VAL A 151 -3.00 28.00 8.93
N THR A 152 -2.36 27.26 9.84
CA THR A 152 -1.37 27.79 10.78
C THR A 152 -0.01 27.17 10.50
N LYS A 153 0.98 28.00 10.17
CA LYS A 153 2.37 27.59 9.92
C LYS A 153 3.29 28.13 11.02
N ARG A 154 3.98 27.24 11.72
CA ARG A 154 5.01 27.62 12.71
C ARG A 154 6.33 27.97 12.00
N GLY A 155 6.84 29.17 12.25
CA GLY A 155 8.14 29.62 11.73
C GLY A 155 9.30 28.83 12.32
N ARG A 156 10.43 28.75 11.58
CA ARG A 156 11.64 28.02 12.00
C ARG A 156 12.41 28.73 13.12
N PHE A 157 12.32 30.05 13.18
CA PHE A 157 13.08 30.87 14.13
C PHE A 157 12.16 31.67 15.07
N TRP A 158 11.14 32.40 14.59
CA TRP A 158 10.15 33.07 15.43
C TRP A 158 8.79 33.21 14.70
N GLY A 159 7.69 33.25 15.47
CA GLY A 159 6.33 33.59 15.00
C GLY A 159 5.48 32.43 14.44
N LYS A 160 4.16 32.59 14.55
CA LYS A 160 3.14 31.76 13.87
C LYS A 160 2.51 32.61 12.76
N LYS A 161 2.50 32.10 11.52
CA LYS A 161 1.69 32.69 10.45
C LYS A 161 0.36 31.95 10.40
N ARG A 162 -0.74 32.70 10.48
CA ARG A 162 -2.10 32.16 10.37
C ARG A 162 -2.78 32.84 9.19
N ARG A 163 -3.46 32.05 8.37
CA ARG A 163 -4.42 32.54 7.37
C ARG A 163 -5.71 31.75 7.50
N THR A 164 -6.82 32.38 7.13
CA THR A 164 -8.15 31.76 7.11
C THR A 164 -8.73 31.92 5.72
N LEU A 165 -9.34 30.86 5.22
CA LEU A 165 -10.02 30.77 3.92
C LEU A 165 -11.46 30.33 4.18
N ARG A 166 -12.38 30.61 3.25
CA ARG A 166 -13.74 30.09 3.32
C ARG A 166 -13.82 28.71 2.69
N THR A 167 -14.68 27.84 3.20
CA THR A 167 -14.89 26.51 2.61
C THR A 167 -15.46 26.57 1.21
N ASN A 168 -16.23 27.62 0.86
CA ASN A 168 -16.76 27.82 -0.49
C ASN A 168 -15.69 28.23 -1.52
N GLU A 169 -14.45 28.53 -1.08
CA GLU A 169 -13.33 28.73 -1.99
C GLU A 169 -12.72 27.39 -2.46
N VAL A 170 -13.06 26.27 -1.80
CA VAL A 170 -12.69 24.94 -2.25
C VAL A 170 -13.46 24.62 -3.53
N ARG A 171 -12.74 24.26 -4.59
CA ARG A 171 -13.32 23.97 -5.91
C ARG A 171 -13.48 22.47 -6.16
N ARG A 172 -12.56 21.67 -5.63
CA ARG A 172 -12.57 20.20 -5.70
C ARG A 172 -11.66 19.60 -4.63
N LEU A 173 -11.84 18.32 -4.39
CA LEU A 173 -10.95 17.50 -3.58
C LEU A 173 -10.15 16.55 -4.48
N GLU A 174 -8.88 16.34 -4.13
CA GLU A 174 -8.01 15.35 -4.77
C GLU A 174 -7.42 14.45 -3.69
N LEU A 175 -7.67 13.14 -3.78
CA LEU A 175 -6.98 12.14 -2.96
C LEU A 175 -5.63 11.82 -3.59
N GLY A 176 -4.56 12.14 -2.88
CA GLY A 176 -3.21 11.71 -3.23
C GLY A 176 -2.82 10.44 -2.46
N TYR A 177 -2.11 9.55 -3.15
CA TYR A 177 -1.43 8.39 -2.58
C TYR A 177 0.06 8.45 -2.91
N GLY A 178 0.90 8.19 -1.92
CA GLY A 178 2.35 8.12 -2.10
C GLY A 178 2.99 7.08 -1.20
N VAL A 179 4.06 6.44 -1.68
CA VAL A 179 4.86 5.47 -0.91
C VAL A 179 6.31 5.94 -0.87
N ALA A 180 6.87 6.06 0.32
CA ALA A 180 8.26 6.45 0.55
C ALA A 180 8.92 5.49 1.54
N GLY A 181 9.73 4.57 1.01
CA GLY A 181 10.28 3.48 1.82
C GLY A 181 9.13 2.62 2.38
N PRO A 182 9.07 2.37 3.70
CA PRO A 182 8.01 1.57 4.31
C PRO A 182 6.71 2.34 4.59
N VAL A 183 6.67 3.64 4.31
CA VAL A 183 5.56 4.51 4.70
C VAL A 183 4.68 4.79 3.50
N GLU A 184 3.39 4.46 3.61
CA GLU A 184 2.36 4.98 2.72
C GLU A 184 1.73 6.24 3.30
N THR A 185 1.43 7.20 2.43
CA THR A 185 0.76 8.44 2.78
C THR A 185 -0.49 8.61 1.93
N PHE A 186 -1.61 8.84 2.60
CA PHE A 186 -2.85 9.31 1.98
C PHE A 186 -3.04 10.78 2.35
N THR A 187 -3.32 11.62 1.37
CA THR A 187 -3.61 13.03 1.62
C THR A 187 -4.82 13.47 0.82
N VAL A 188 -5.81 14.04 1.51
CA VAL A 188 -6.93 14.73 0.86
C VAL A 188 -6.56 16.18 0.69
N TRP A 189 -6.34 16.59 -0.55
CA TRP A 189 -6.04 17.96 -0.94
C TRP A 189 -7.34 18.70 -1.27
N GLY A 190 -7.57 19.82 -0.60
CA GLY A 190 -8.52 20.83 -1.07
C GLY A 190 -7.85 21.72 -2.09
N ILE A 191 -8.41 21.82 -3.29
CA ILE A 191 -7.97 22.74 -4.32
C ILE A 191 -8.75 24.05 -4.15
N VAL A 192 -8.06 25.13 -3.80
CA VAL A 192 -8.68 26.39 -3.36
C VAL A 192 -8.40 27.52 -4.33
N GLY A 193 -9.44 28.31 -4.62
CA GLY A 193 -9.32 29.55 -5.37
C GLY A 193 -9.03 29.36 -6.87
N PRO A 194 -8.87 30.47 -7.62
CA PRO A 194 -8.61 30.44 -9.06
C PRO A 194 -7.19 29.98 -9.42
N GLU A 195 -6.23 30.16 -8.52
CA GLU A 195 -4.83 29.74 -8.69
C GLU A 195 -4.61 28.25 -8.37
N GLU A 196 -5.68 27.52 -8.02
CA GLU A 196 -5.66 26.09 -7.69
C GLU A 196 -4.65 25.73 -6.60
N GLU A 197 -4.62 26.51 -5.52
CA GLU A 197 -3.74 26.23 -4.39
C GLU A 197 -4.13 24.91 -3.71
N LYS A 198 -3.16 24.03 -3.46
CA LYS A 198 -3.37 22.75 -2.75
C LYS A 198 -3.20 22.90 -1.24
N ILE A 199 -4.23 22.55 -0.49
CA ILE A 199 -4.21 22.55 0.99
C ILE A 199 -4.49 21.13 1.51
N PRO A 200 -3.64 20.54 2.37
CA PRO A 200 -3.86 19.20 2.87
C PRO A 200 -4.89 19.24 4.00
N LEU A 201 -6.16 19.00 3.68
CA LEU A 201 -7.28 19.05 4.62
C LEU A 201 -7.26 17.88 5.60
N ALA A 202 -6.73 16.75 5.16
CA ALA A 202 -6.60 15.51 5.92
C ALA A 202 -5.41 14.72 5.40
N SER A 203 -4.65 14.09 6.29
CA SER A 203 -3.58 13.19 5.90
C SER A 203 -3.38 12.05 6.88
N TYR A 204 -2.83 10.95 6.38
CA TYR A 204 -2.33 9.82 7.15
C TYR A 204 -0.98 9.43 6.59
N SER A 205 -0.05 9.11 7.50
CA SER A 205 1.23 8.49 7.17
C SER A 205 1.43 7.30 8.11
N GLY A 206 1.55 6.11 7.53
CA GLY A 206 1.74 4.88 8.29
C GLY A 206 2.38 3.81 7.42
N TYR A 207 2.50 2.60 7.95
CA TYR A 207 3.12 1.51 7.19
C TYR A 207 2.29 1.13 5.97
N GLU A 208 2.95 0.88 4.85
CA GLU A 208 2.28 0.45 3.62
C GLU A 208 1.47 -0.84 3.83
N GLY A 209 0.26 -0.88 3.26
CA GLY A 209 -0.60 -2.06 3.31
C GLY A 209 -1.42 -2.18 4.59
N TRP A 210 -1.40 -1.14 5.46
CA TRP A 210 -2.16 -1.13 6.70
C TRP A 210 -3.40 -0.27 6.65
N ALA A 211 -3.41 0.82 5.88
CA ALA A 211 -4.63 1.62 5.67
C ALA A 211 -5.41 1.10 4.47
N ASP A 212 -6.74 1.25 4.48
CA ASP A 212 -7.60 0.86 3.36
C ASP A 212 -7.80 2.02 2.35
N PRO A 213 -7.32 1.90 1.09
CA PRO A 213 -7.53 2.92 0.07
C PRO A 213 -9.01 3.21 -0.20
N GLU A 214 -9.91 2.23 -0.10
CA GLU A 214 -11.32 2.46 -0.37
C GLU A 214 -11.97 3.26 0.77
N GLU A 215 -11.60 3.03 2.03
CA GLU A 215 -12.02 3.90 3.15
C GLU A 215 -11.60 5.35 2.90
N TRP A 216 -10.38 5.59 2.41
CA TRP A 216 -9.91 6.94 2.07
C TRP A 216 -10.68 7.56 0.90
N ARG A 217 -11.04 6.78 -0.12
CA ARG A 217 -11.90 7.25 -1.22
C ARG A 217 -13.29 7.59 -0.70
N GLU A 218 -13.90 6.74 0.11
CA GLU A 218 -15.21 6.98 0.72
C GLU A 218 -15.23 8.21 1.63
N PHE A 219 -14.22 8.34 2.49
CA PHE A 219 -14.00 9.52 3.32
C PHE A 219 -13.93 10.80 2.46
N THR A 220 -13.14 10.77 1.38
CA THR A 220 -12.98 11.90 0.47
C THR A 220 -14.29 12.22 -0.27
N ARG A 221 -15.05 11.21 -0.72
CA ARG A 221 -16.39 11.40 -1.30
C ARG A 221 -17.35 12.04 -0.30
N HIS A 222 -17.33 11.58 0.95
CA HIS A 222 -18.17 12.14 2.01
C HIS A 222 -17.83 13.60 2.28
N LEU A 223 -16.53 13.92 2.39
CA LEU A 223 -16.07 15.29 2.56
C LEU A 223 -16.45 16.18 1.36
N GLY A 224 -16.32 15.66 0.14
CA GLY A 224 -16.71 16.37 -1.08
C GLY A 224 -18.21 16.71 -1.09
N ARG A 225 -19.07 15.76 -0.72
CA ARG A 225 -20.51 16.00 -0.57
C ARG A 225 -20.83 17.09 0.45
N SER A 226 -20.14 17.07 1.59
CA SER A 226 -20.35 18.05 2.66
C SER A 226 -19.94 19.47 2.24
N LEU A 227 -18.85 19.58 1.48
CA LEU A 227 -18.35 20.84 0.93
C LEU A 227 -19.07 21.27 -0.37
N GLY A 228 -19.91 20.41 -0.96
CA GLY A 228 -20.58 20.68 -2.24
C GLY A 228 -19.66 20.64 -3.47
N VAL A 229 -18.60 19.84 -3.44
CA VAL A 229 -17.57 19.78 -4.50
C VAL A 229 -17.29 18.35 -4.98
N GLU A 230 -16.70 18.25 -6.17
CA GLU A 230 -16.24 16.98 -6.74
C GLU A 230 -15.03 16.41 -5.97
N ALA A 231 -14.98 15.09 -5.81
CA ALA A 231 -13.82 14.36 -5.30
C ALA A 231 -13.17 13.52 -6.41
N ARG A 232 -11.84 13.64 -6.56
CA ARG A 232 -11.02 12.91 -7.53
C ARG A 232 -10.03 11.98 -6.82
N PHE A 233 -9.73 10.84 -7.45
CA PHE A 233 -8.84 9.79 -6.92
C PHE A 233 -7.87 9.34 -8.02
#